data_AF-A0A1Y0C5Z8-F1
#
_entry.id   AF-A0A1Y0C5Z8-F1
#
_cell.length_a   1.000
_cell.length_b   1.000
_cell.length_c   1.000
_cell.angle_alpha   90.00
_cell.angle_beta   90.00
_cell.angle_gamma   90.00
#
_symmetry.space_group_name_H-M   'P 1'
#
loop_
_entity.id
_entity.type
_entity.pdbx_description
1 polymer ?
#
loop_
_entity_poly.entity_id
_entity_poly.type
_entity_poly.pdbx_seq_one_letter_code
_entity_poly.pdbx_strand_id
1 'polypeptide(L)'
;MINTFHRGNVTLTVDDPIGADNVTFTITRTAELTDDDVRRVNAELADYPAAQGARLVQSRSAGEWEVRSGVTVLATGNASPTAQLQWTARR
;
A
#
# COMPACT_ATOMS: atom_id res chain seq x y z
N MET A 1 -7.42 6.60 -14.31
CA MET A 1 -8.57 6.54 -13.38
C MET A 1 -7.98 6.52 -12.00
N ILE A 2 -8.48 7.37 -11.11
CA ILE A 2 -8.04 7.38 -9.72
C ILE A 2 -9.12 6.70 -8.88
N ASN A 3 -8.76 5.61 -8.22
CA ASN A 3 -9.59 4.93 -7.24
C ASN A 3 -9.09 5.25 -5.84
N THR A 4 -10.01 5.57 -4.94
CA THR A 4 -9.67 5.88 -3.55
C THR A 4 -10.47 4.99 -2.63
N PHE A 5 -9.76 4.16 -1.86
CA PHE A 5 -10.29 3.43 -0.73
C PHE A 5 -9.96 4.19 0.56
N HIS A 6 -10.98 4.52 1.35
CA HIS A 6 -10.80 5.21 2.63
C HIS A 6 -11.43 4.40 3.76
N ARG A 7 -10.63 4.06 4.78
CA ARG A 7 -11.12 3.34 5.95
C ARG A 7 -10.32 3.68 7.21
N GLY A 8 -11.03 4.19 8.21
CA GLY A 8 -10.43 4.52 9.51
C GLY A 8 -9.28 5.50 9.32
N ASN A 9 -8.08 5.07 9.70
CA ASN A 9 -6.86 5.89 9.64
C ASN A 9 -6.05 5.68 8.35
N VAL A 10 -6.59 4.96 7.37
CA VAL A 10 -5.89 4.59 6.15
C VAL A 10 -6.65 5.05 4.92
N THR A 11 -5.92 5.62 3.98
CA THR A 11 -6.37 5.87 2.62
C THR A 11 -5.45 5.14 1.65
N LEU A 12 -6.00 4.29 0.79
CA LEU A 12 -5.29 3.75 -0.37
C LEU A 12 -5.79 4.51 -1.62
N THR A 13 -4.87 5.16 -2.31
CA THR A 13 -5.12 5.80 -3.61
C THR A 13 -4.41 4.99 -4.69
N VAL A 14 -5.15 4.61 -5.73
CA VAL A 14 -4.64 3.90 -6.90
C VAL A 14 -4.85 4.79 -8.12
N ASP A 15 -3.76 5.29 -8.68
CA ASP A 15 -3.76 6.02 -9.95
C ASP A 15 -3.42 5.05 -11.08
N ASP A 16 -4.42 4.70 -11.88
CA ASP A 16 -4.35 3.81 -13.03
C ASP A 16 -4.76 4.54 -14.32
N PRO A 17 -3.89 5.39 -14.92
CA PRO A 17 -4.25 6.14 -16.12
C PRO A 17 -4.58 5.23 -17.30
N ILE A 18 -5.63 5.54 -18.04
CA ILE A 18 -6.02 4.78 -19.24
C ILE A 18 -4.89 4.93 -20.26
N GLY A 19 -4.43 3.80 -20.81
CA GLY A 19 -3.32 3.78 -21.78
C GLY A 19 -1.92 3.90 -21.19
N ALA A 20 -1.76 4.01 -19.86
CA ALA A 20 -0.45 3.91 -19.22
C ALA A 20 -0.07 2.44 -18.95
N ASP A 21 1.24 2.16 -18.99
CA ASP A 21 1.82 0.85 -18.64
C ASP A 21 1.99 0.66 -17.13
N ASN A 22 1.81 1.74 -16.37
CA ASN A 22 2.15 1.82 -14.96
C ASN A 22 0.94 2.26 -14.13
N VAL A 23 0.78 1.62 -12.97
CA VAL A 23 -0.21 1.94 -11.94
C VAL A 23 0.54 2.40 -10.68
N THR A 24 0.14 3.53 -10.11
CA THR A 24 0.74 4.05 -8.89
C THR A 24 -0.17 3.81 -7.71
N PHE A 25 0.39 3.22 -6.65
CA PHE A 25 -0.31 2.95 -5.40
C PHE A 25 0.26 3.81 -4.30
N THR A 26 -0.62 4.41 -3.52
CA THR A 26 -0.27 5.29 -2.39
C THR A 26 -1.10 4.90 -1.17
N ILE A 27 -0.44 4.48 -0.09
CA ILE A 27 -1.06 4.26 1.21
C ILE A 27 -0.71 5.45 2.11
N THR A 28 -1.71 6.23 2.48
CA THR A 28 -1.59 7.33 3.44
C THR A 28 -2.18 6.89 4.78
N ARG A 29 -1.45 7.18 5.87
CA ARG A 29 -1.84 6.86 7.24
C ARG A 29 -2.04 8.15 8.03
N THR A 30 -3.00 8.16 8.94
CA THR A 30 -3.23 9.29 9.88
C THR A 30 -3.01 8.89 11.34
N ALA A 31 -2.82 7.61 11.61
CA ALA A 31 -2.47 7.05 12.92
C ALA A 31 -1.82 5.67 12.75
N GLU A 32 -1.47 5.03 13.87
CA GLU A 32 -0.92 3.67 13.84
C GLU A 32 -1.89 2.69 13.20
N LEU A 33 -1.33 1.73 12.46
CA LEU A 33 -2.09 0.68 11.80
C LEU A 33 -2.44 -0.41 12.80
N THR A 34 -3.73 -0.76 12.85
CA THR A 34 -4.19 -1.96 13.56
C THR A 34 -4.12 -3.18 12.65
N ASP A 35 -4.20 -4.38 13.25
CA ASP A 35 -4.28 -5.64 12.49
C ASP A 35 -5.47 -5.66 11.52
N ASP A 36 -6.60 -5.04 11.89
CA ASP A 36 -7.78 -4.94 11.01
C ASP A 36 -7.54 -4.00 9.82
N ASP A 37 -6.82 -2.89 10.04
CA ASP A 37 -6.43 -1.98 8.96
C ASP A 37 -5.51 -2.69 7.96
N VAL A 38 -4.49 -3.40 8.45
CA VAL A 38 -3.55 -4.17 7.61
C VAL A 38 -4.27 -5.26 6.84
N ARG A 39 -5.16 -6.01 7.50
CA ARG A 39 -5.95 -7.07 6.85
C ARG A 39 -6.82 -6.52 5.73
N ARG A 40 -7.46 -5.37 5.93
CA ARG A 40 -8.31 -4.73 4.91
C ARG A 40 -7.53 -4.15 3.76
N VAL A 41 -6.43 -3.44 4.03
CA VAL A 41 -5.55 -2.92 2.96
C VAL A 41 -5.04 -4.07 2.10
N ASN A 42 -4.63 -5.18 2.71
CA ASN A 42 -4.17 -6.35 1.97
C ASN A 42 -5.29 -7.04 1.16
N ALA A 43 -6.53 -7.01 1.65
CA ALA A 43 -7.67 -7.48 0.87
C ALA A 43 -7.94 -6.58 -0.33
N GLU A 44 -7.95 -5.26 -0.12
CA GLU A 44 -8.12 -4.27 -1.19
C GLU A 44 -7.02 -4.37 -2.24
N LEU A 45 -5.74 -4.50 -1.83
CA LEU A 45 -4.62 -4.70 -2.77
C LEU A 45 -4.77 -5.97 -3.62
N ALA A 46 -5.41 -7.02 -3.11
CA ALA A 46 -5.62 -8.26 -3.85
C ALA A 46 -6.62 -8.10 -5.01
N ASP A 47 -7.45 -7.07 -4.99
CA ASP A 47 -8.42 -6.77 -6.05
C ASP A 47 -7.77 -6.05 -7.25
N TYR A 48 -6.53 -5.58 -7.13
CA TYR A 48 -5.80 -4.93 -8.22
C TYR A 48 -4.78 -5.89 -8.85
N PRO A 49 -4.93 -6.27 -10.14
CA PRO A 49 -3.96 -7.15 -10.82
C PRO A 49 -2.52 -6.62 -10.77
N ALA A 50 -2.31 -5.32 -10.93
CA ALA A 50 -0.99 -4.69 -10.86
C ALA A 50 -0.34 -4.76 -9.45
N ALA A 51 -1.12 -4.99 -8.39
CA ALA A 51 -0.63 -5.19 -7.03
C ALA A 51 -0.58 -6.68 -6.63
N GLN A 52 -0.69 -7.61 -7.59
CA GLN A 52 -0.68 -9.04 -7.27
C GLN A 52 0.57 -9.43 -6.48
N GLY A 53 0.36 -10.02 -5.30
CA GLY A 53 1.42 -10.43 -4.39
C GLY A 53 1.96 -9.32 -3.48
N ALA A 54 1.59 -8.05 -3.72
CA ALA A 54 1.93 -6.95 -2.84
C ALA A 54 1.16 -7.06 -1.51
N ARG A 55 1.88 -6.89 -0.39
CA ARG A 55 1.31 -6.95 0.96
C ARG A 55 1.94 -5.89 1.84
N LEU A 56 1.11 -5.17 2.57
CA LEU A 56 1.49 -4.32 3.68
C LEU A 56 1.85 -5.21 4.88
N VAL A 57 3.09 -5.06 5.37
CA VAL A 57 3.64 -5.81 6.49
C VAL A 57 4.52 -4.90 7.36
N GLN A 58 4.67 -5.23 8.63
CA GLN A 58 5.61 -4.55 9.50
C GLN A 58 7.02 -5.14 9.31
N SER A 59 8.01 -4.27 9.14
CA SER A 59 9.42 -4.62 9.06
C SER A 59 9.89 -5.24 10.38
N ARG A 60 10.49 -6.42 10.30
CA ARG A 60 10.97 -7.16 11.48
C ARG A 60 12.15 -6.49 12.18
N SER A 61 12.90 -5.65 11.47
CA SER A 61 14.16 -5.05 11.94
C SER A 61 13.98 -3.65 12.52
N ALA A 62 13.00 -2.89 12.04
CA ALA A 62 12.89 -1.45 12.34
C ALA A 62 11.50 -1.03 12.85
N GLY A 63 10.50 -1.93 12.87
CA GLY A 63 9.12 -1.57 13.21
C GLY A 63 8.41 -0.67 12.20
N GLU A 64 9.11 -0.31 11.12
CA GLU A 64 8.59 0.43 9.96
C GLU A 64 7.55 -0.38 9.20
N TRP A 65 6.72 0.30 8.42
CA TRP A 65 5.77 -0.38 7.55
C TRP A 65 6.35 -0.50 6.15
N GLU A 66 6.19 -1.66 5.54
CA GLU A 66 6.69 -1.97 4.21
C GLU A 66 5.57 -2.56 3.35
N VAL A 67 5.55 -2.22 2.07
CA VAL A 67 4.82 -3.00 1.07
C VAL A 67 5.81 -3.93 0.39
N ARG A 68 5.53 -5.24 0.41
CA ARG A 68 6.42 -6.28 -0.12
C ARG A 68 5.69 -7.16 -1.12
N SER A 69 6.41 -7.60 -2.15
CA SER A 69 5.99 -8.72 -3.01
C SER A 69 7.02 -9.84 -2.89
N GLY A 70 6.64 -10.92 -2.19
CA GLY A 70 7.57 -11.95 -1.77
C GLY A 70 8.69 -11.39 -0.89
N VAL A 71 9.94 -11.49 -1.37
CA VAL A 71 11.13 -10.95 -0.66
C VAL A 71 11.44 -9.50 -1.00
N THR A 72 10.88 -8.98 -2.09
CA THR A 72 11.15 -7.64 -2.62
C THR A 72 10.35 -6.59 -1.87
N VAL A 73 11.02 -5.54 -1.39
CA VAL A 73 10.37 -4.35 -0.82
C VAL A 73 10.02 -3.40 -1.96
N LEU A 74 8.73 -3.07 -2.11
CA LEU A 74 8.21 -2.16 -3.11
C LEU A 74 8.14 -0.72 -2.59
N ALA A 75 7.79 -0.56 -1.31
CA ALA A 75 7.76 0.72 -0.62
C ALA A 75 8.11 0.53 0.85
N THR A 76 8.80 1.52 1.43
CA THR A 76 9.06 1.61 2.86
C THR A 76 8.49 2.93 3.36
N GLY A 77 7.58 2.86 4.31
CA GLY A 77 7.15 4.01 5.09
C GLY A 77 7.97 4.08 6.36
N ASN A 78 8.43 5.26 6.74
CA ASN A 78 9.09 5.43 8.02
C ASN A 78 8.16 5.03 9.19
N ALA A 79 8.73 4.87 10.38
CA ALA A 79 8.00 4.48 11.59
C ALA A 79 6.96 5.50 12.06
N SER A 80 6.84 6.67 11.42
CA SER A 80 5.79 7.63 11.74
C SER A 80 4.40 7.02 11.52
N PRO A 81 3.48 7.17 12.48
CA PRO A 81 2.07 6.83 12.32
C PRO A 81 1.39 7.55 11.14
N THR A 82 1.98 8.64 10.65
CA THR A 82 1.44 9.47 9.56
C THR A 82 2.18 9.31 8.23
N ALA A 83 3.13 8.38 8.13
CA ALA A 83 3.92 8.26 6.91
C ALA A 83 3.14 7.65 5.75
N GLN A 84 3.46 8.09 4.55
CA GLN A 84 2.96 7.57 3.29
C GLN A 84 3.87 6.44 2.79
N LEU A 85 3.28 5.42 2.16
CA LEU A 85 3.97 4.43 1.35
C LEU A 85 3.52 4.59 -0.09
N GLN A 86 4.45 4.65 -1.04
CA GLN A 86 4.12 4.80 -2.46
C GLN A 86 5.03 3.91 -3.30
N TRP A 87 4.44 3.24 -4.30
CA TRP A 87 5.18 2.50 -5.32
C TRP A 87 4.43 2.52 -6.65
N THR A 88 5.16 2.18 -7.71
CA THR A 88 4.60 2.02 -9.05
C THR A 88 4.78 0.57 -9.48
N ALA A 89 3.72 -0.02 -10.02
CA ALA A 89 3.72 -1.36 -10.58
C ALA A 89 3.36 -1.31 -12.06
N ARG A 90 3.81 -2.31 -12.82
CA ARG A 90 3.40 -2.48 -14.21
C ARG A 90 2.03 -3.14 -14.27
N ARG A 91 1.24 -2.75 -15.27
CA ARG A 91 -0.07 -3.35 -15.55
C ARG A 91 0.08 -4.78 -16.07
#